data_AF-A0A3D9LPN0-F1
#
_entry.id   AF-A0A3D9LPN0-F1
#
_cell.length_a   1.000
_cell.length_b   1.000
_cell.length_c   1.000
_cell.angle_alpha   90.00
_cell.angle_beta   90.00
_cell.angle_gamma   90.00
#
_symmetry.space_group_name_H-M   'P 1'
#
loop_
_entity.id
_entity.type
_entity.pdbx_description
1 polymer ?
#
loop_
_entity_poly.entity_id
_entity_poly.type
_entity_poly.pdbx_seq_one_letter_code
_entity_poly.pdbx_strand_id
1 'polypeptide(L)'
;MKIEGETIKQIANKSFQAVFRTTTEPPGFIHLVFSKKEITPYQFRSIMIDLKKELSKLSVSKFNKKLSYHWLVRFDQQVTTPFHVDNATDQSILMLGYEPSAIKSELHIADYYTYANEAFEAPEDYFNNFSPVFKDNENVLLPFISKLKLVNMDNYSILIINNSSPKSDVDTLGVFHKALIINKDLNKNRIVNSMVLNVVSRDQVTEDEQRENSFLNTNLISK
;
A
#
# COMPACT_ATOMS: atom_id res chain seq x y z
N MET A 1 -13.46 -0.33 2.99
CA MET A 1 -14.59 -0.22 2.05
C MET A 1 -14.91 -1.59 1.50
N LYS A 2 -16.16 -2.03 1.56
CA LYS A 2 -16.60 -3.25 0.87
C LYS A 2 -16.81 -2.94 -0.61
N ILE A 3 -16.43 -3.88 -1.48
CA ILE A 3 -16.58 -3.78 -2.93
C ILE A 3 -17.71 -4.72 -3.38
N GLU A 4 -18.78 -4.14 -3.90
CA GLU A 4 -20.01 -4.80 -4.33
C GLU A 4 -20.48 -4.20 -5.65
N GLY A 5 -20.13 -4.86 -6.76
CA GLY A 5 -20.58 -4.46 -8.09
C GLY A 5 -19.85 -3.25 -8.70
N GLU A 6 -18.88 -2.64 -8.02
CA GLU A 6 -18.10 -1.56 -8.63
C GLU A 6 -17.11 -2.05 -9.70
N THR A 7 -16.97 -1.24 -10.75
CA THR A 7 -15.95 -1.41 -11.79
C THR A 7 -14.57 -1.03 -11.27
N ILE A 8 -13.51 -1.56 -11.91
CA ILE A 8 -12.12 -1.18 -11.59
C ILE A 8 -11.92 0.34 -11.67
N LYS A 9 -12.52 1.02 -12.66
CA LYS A 9 -12.42 2.48 -12.81
C LYS A 9 -13.03 3.23 -11.61
N GLN A 10 -14.17 2.77 -11.09
CA GLN A 10 -14.79 3.38 -9.89
C GLN A 10 -13.92 3.15 -8.64
N ILE A 11 -13.39 1.94 -8.48
CA ILE A 11 -12.47 1.59 -7.39
C ILE A 11 -11.20 2.45 -7.46
N ALA A 12 -10.63 2.60 -8.66
CA ALA A 12 -9.44 3.41 -8.91
C ALA A 12 -9.66 4.89 -8.56
N ASN A 13 -10.78 5.49 -8.96
CA ASN A 13 -11.08 6.89 -8.62
C ASN A 13 -11.18 7.11 -7.10
N LYS A 14 -11.93 6.26 -6.39
CA LYS A 14 -12.04 6.33 -4.93
C LYS A 14 -10.68 6.14 -4.26
N SER A 15 -9.90 5.18 -4.75
CA SER A 15 -8.54 4.91 -4.24
C SER A 15 -7.59 6.07 -4.50
N PHE A 16 -7.65 6.68 -5.67
CA PHE A 16 -6.80 7.81 -6.04
C PHE A 16 -7.05 9.01 -5.12
N GLN A 17 -8.32 9.35 -4.88
CA GLN A 17 -8.70 10.43 -3.97
C GLN A 17 -8.24 10.21 -2.52
N ALA A 18 -8.30 8.97 -2.04
CA ALA A 18 -7.89 8.65 -0.67
C ALA A 18 -6.36 8.55 -0.49
N VAL A 19 -5.66 8.02 -1.50
CA VAL A 19 -4.25 7.63 -1.38
C VAL A 19 -3.30 8.69 -1.96
N PHE A 20 -3.60 9.28 -3.11
CA PHE A 20 -2.73 10.23 -3.81
C PHE A 20 -2.95 11.65 -3.28
N ARG A 21 -2.87 11.77 -1.96
CA ARG A 21 -3.16 13.00 -1.21
C ARG A 21 -2.04 14.02 -1.34
N THR A 22 -2.40 15.29 -1.40
CA THR A 22 -1.46 16.43 -1.39
C THR A 22 -1.60 17.26 -0.11
N THR A 23 -2.52 16.87 0.77
CA THR A 23 -2.77 17.46 2.10
C THR A 23 -2.98 16.32 3.08
N THR A 24 -3.05 16.61 4.38
CA THR A 24 -3.29 15.60 5.42
C THR A 24 -4.77 15.23 5.59
N GLU A 25 -5.69 15.93 4.93
CA GLU A 25 -7.14 15.67 5.02
C GLU A 25 -7.53 14.27 4.50
N PRO A 26 -7.09 13.81 3.31
CA PRO A 26 -7.30 12.42 2.92
C PRO A 26 -6.38 11.48 3.71
N PRO A 27 -6.81 10.23 3.94
CA PRO A 27 -6.12 9.30 4.84
C PRO A 27 -4.73 8.85 4.36
N GLY A 28 -4.43 8.93 3.07
CA GLY A 28 -3.18 8.43 2.48
C GLY A 28 -3.17 6.91 2.30
N PHE A 29 -4.30 6.24 2.56
CA PHE A 29 -4.47 4.82 2.33
C PHE A 29 -5.94 4.49 2.02
N ILE A 30 -6.20 3.30 1.46
CA ILE A 30 -7.54 2.73 1.37
C ILE A 30 -7.49 1.21 1.51
N HIS A 31 -8.47 0.64 2.23
CA HIS A 31 -8.64 -0.81 2.35
C HIS A 31 -9.91 -1.25 1.61
N LEU A 32 -9.74 -2.09 0.59
CA LEU A 32 -10.77 -2.60 -0.30
C LEU A 32 -11.01 -4.08 0.04
N VAL A 33 -12.23 -4.43 0.44
CA VAL A 33 -12.60 -5.80 0.82
C VAL A 33 -13.56 -6.35 -0.23
N PHE A 34 -13.19 -7.44 -0.89
CA PHE A 34 -13.98 -8.03 -1.96
C PHE A 34 -14.95 -9.07 -1.39
N SER A 35 -16.24 -8.87 -1.60
CA SER A 35 -17.32 -9.74 -1.08
C SER A 35 -17.52 -11.03 -1.90
N LYS A 36 -16.75 -11.24 -2.97
CA LYS A 36 -16.95 -12.36 -3.90
C LYS A 36 -16.39 -13.65 -3.32
N LYS A 37 -17.27 -14.63 -3.11
CA LYS A 37 -16.92 -15.98 -2.63
C LYS A 37 -16.02 -16.77 -3.60
N GLU A 38 -15.99 -16.40 -4.87
CA GLU A 38 -15.24 -17.10 -5.91
C GLU A 38 -14.34 -16.12 -6.68
N ILE A 39 -13.26 -15.67 -6.05
CA ILE A 39 -12.12 -15.07 -6.74
C ILE A 39 -10.98 -16.07 -6.66
N THR A 40 -10.38 -16.44 -7.79
CA THR A 40 -9.15 -17.24 -7.79
C THR A 40 -7.93 -16.35 -7.52
N PRO A 41 -6.81 -16.88 -7.00
CA PRO A 41 -5.57 -16.11 -6.84
C PRO A 41 -5.09 -15.45 -8.15
N TYR A 42 -5.35 -16.08 -9.30
CA TYR A 42 -5.07 -15.48 -10.61
C TYR A 42 -5.95 -14.26 -10.88
N GLN A 43 -7.27 -14.40 -10.72
CA GLN A 43 -8.23 -13.30 -10.91
C GLN A 43 -7.94 -12.13 -9.96
N PHE A 44 -7.57 -12.44 -8.72
CA PHE A 44 -7.22 -11.43 -7.73
C PHE A 44 -5.99 -10.61 -8.15
N ARG A 45 -4.92 -11.27 -8.60
CA ARG A 45 -3.74 -10.60 -9.14
C ARG A 45 -4.05 -9.77 -10.40
N SER A 46 -4.94 -10.27 -11.26
CA SER A 46 -5.42 -9.51 -12.43
C SER A 46 -6.13 -8.22 -12.01
N ILE A 47 -6.99 -8.28 -10.98
CA ILE A 47 -7.66 -7.09 -10.43
C ILE A 47 -6.64 -6.05 -9.93
N MET A 48 -5.58 -6.50 -9.23
CA MET A 48 -4.54 -5.60 -8.75
C MET A 48 -3.79 -4.91 -9.91
N ILE A 49 -3.47 -5.65 -10.98
CA ILE A 49 -2.83 -5.10 -12.19
C ILE A 49 -3.75 -4.08 -12.88
N ASP A 50 -5.02 -4.43 -13.07
CA ASP A 50 -5.99 -3.53 -13.71
C ASP A 50 -6.18 -2.26 -12.89
N LEU A 51 -6.20 -2.38 -11.56
CA LEU A 51 -6.25 -1.26 -10.64
C LEU A 51 -5.00 -0.37 -10.75
N LYS A 52 -3.80 -0.97 -10.80
CA LYS A 52 -2.55 -0.24 -11.04
C LYS A 52 -2.60 0.54 -12.37
N LYS A 53 -3.12 -0.07 -13.44
CA LYS A 53 -3.24 0.57 -14.76
C LYS A 53 -4.16 1.80 -14.70
N GLU A 54 -5.32 1.68 -14.08
CA GLU A 54 -6.24 2.82 -13.93
C GLU A 54 -5.67 3.91 -13.01
N LEU A 55 -5.04 3.55 -11.89
CA LEU A 55 -4.34 4.50 -11.02
C LEU A 55 -3.21 5.23 -11.75
N SER A 56 -2.48 4.53 -12.63
CA SER A 56 -1.43 5.15 -13.44
C SER A 56 -1.99 6.16 -14.42
N LYS A 57 -3.17 5.92 -15.02
CA LYS A 57 -3.83 6.90 -15.90
C LYS A 57 -4.23 8.15 -15.13
N LEU A 58 -4.78 7.98 -13.93
CA LEU A 58 -5.16 9.09 -13.04
C LEU A 58 -3.92 9.89 -12.59
N SER A 59 -2.83 9.20 -12.24
CA SER A 59 -1.55 9.82 -11.91
C SER A 59 -1.00 10.65 -13.07
N VAL A 60 -1.04 10.14 -14.29
CA VAL A 60 -0.61 10.91 -15.48
C VAL A 60 -1.49 12.14 -15.66
N SER A 61 -2.80 12.01 -15.51
CA SER A 61 -3.72 13.14 -15.64
C SER A 61 -3.50 14.23 -14.58
N LYS A 62 -3.09 13.87 -13.37
CA LYS A 62 -2.96 14.80 -12.24
C LYS A 62 -1.55 15.37 -12.08
N PHE A 63 -0.53 14.53 -12.26
CA PHE A 63 0.87 14.84 -11.95
C PHE A 63 1.80 14.74 -13.16
N ASN A 64 1.28 14.37 -14.34
CA ASN A 64 2.09 14.07 -15.54
C ASN A 64 3.18 13.00 -15.31
N LYS A 65 2.94 12.10 -14.36
CA LYS A 65 3.82 10.98 -13.98
C LYS A 65 3.04 9.67 -13.97
N LYS A 66 3.69 8.56 -14.33
CA LYS A 66 3.06 7.24 -14.36
C LYS A 66 3.56 6.35 -13.23
N LEU A 67 2.88 5.23 -12.99
CA LEU A 67 3.27 4.23 -12.01
C LEU A 67 3.97 3.06 -12.69
N SER A 68 5.14 2.66 -12.17
CA SER A 68 5.90 1.51 -12.66
C SER A 68 6.40 0.65 -11.51
N TYR A 69 6.49 -0.67 -11.72
CA TYR A 69 6.83 -1.61 -10.64
C TYR A 69 8.29 -1.47 -10.21
N HIS A 70 8.51 -1.05 -8.95
CA HIS A 70 9.77 -1.28 -8.26
C HIS A 70 9.97 -2.78 -8.01
N TRP A 71 8.96 -3.40 -7.41
CA TRP A 71 8.85 -4.85 -7.28
C TRP A 71 7.43 -5.33 -7.54
N LEU A 72 7.31 -6.62 -7.79
CA LEU A 72 6.03 -7.30 -7.96
C LEU A 72 6.20 -8.77 -7.54
N VAL A 73 5.78 -9.11 -6.32
CA VAL A 73 6.13 -10.38 -5.66
C VAL A 73 4.99 -10.96 -4.84
N ARG A 74 5.13 -12.22 -4.44
CA ARG A 74 4.21 -12.92 -3.53
C ARG A 74 5.03 -13.47 -2.37
N PHE A 75 4.57 -13.31 -1.14
CA PHE A 75 5.27 -13.83 0.04
C PHE A 75 4.32 -14.28 1.13
N ASP A 76 4.80 -15.13 2.03
CA ASP A 76 4.09 -15.52 3.24
C ASP A 76 4.49 -14.62 4.41
N GLN A 77 3.57 -13.76 4.84
CA GLN A 77 3.85 -12.79 5.89
C GLN A 77 3.26 -13.21 7.23
N GLN A 78 4.11 -13.74 8.11
CA GLN A 78 3.78 -14.02 9.52
C GLN A 78 4.73 -13.37 10.52
N VAL A 79 5.41 -12.28 10.12
CA VAL A 79 6.25 -11.49 11.01
C VAL A 79 5.61 -10.12 11.23
N THR A 80 5.55 -9.69 12.49
CA THR A 80 5.16 -8.32 12.85
C THR A 80 6.26 -7.36 12.43
N THR A 81 5.89 -6.28 11.76
CA THR A 81 6.82 -5.23 11.34
C THR A 81 6.80 -4.06 12.33
N PRO A 82 7.85 -3.23 12.38
CA PRO A 82 7.71 -1.88 12.92
C PRO A 82 6.82 -1.01 12.01
N PHE A 83 6.53 0.21 12.44
CA PHE A 83 6.03 1.25 11.53
C PHE A 83 7.14 1.63 10.55
N HIS A 84 6.83 1.58 9.26
CA HIS A 84 7.80 1.86 8.22
C HIS A 84 7.18 2.32 6.90
N VAL A 85 8.03 2.86 6.04
CA VAL A 85 7.83 3.07 4.61
C VAL A 85 8.69 2.02 3.89
N ASP A 86 8.11 1.30 2.93
CA ASP A 86 8.83 0.30 2.15
C ASP A 86 9.89 0.96 1.27
N ASN A 87 11.01 0.27 1.06
CA ASN A 87 12.10 0.77 0.22
C ASN A 87 11.62 0.96 -1.23
N ALA A 88 11.73 2.18 -1.72
CA ALA A 88 11.28 2.61 -3.05
C ALA A 88 11.97 3.93 -3.42
N THR A 89 11.59 4.51 -4.56
CA THR A 89 11.92 5.93 -4.82
C THR A 89 11.16 6.86 -3.87
N ASP A 90 11.60 8.11 -3.75
CA ASP A 90 11.01 9.12 -2.87
C ASP A 90 9.48 9.26 -3.03
N GLN A 91 8.98 9.07 -4.25
CA GLN A 91 7.54 8.97 -4.51
C GLN A 91 7.16 7.55 -4.90
N SER A 92 6.30 6.92 -4.10
CA SER A 92 5.85 5.57 -4.40
C SER A 92 4.49 5.25 -3.79
N ILE A 93 3.84 4.23 -4.34
CA ILE A 93 2.57 3.70 -3.88
C ILE A 93 2.76 2.21 -3.61
N LEU A 94 2.32 1.75 -2.44
CA LEU A 94 2.34 0.34 -2.06
C LEU A 94 0.94 -0.24 -2.21
N MET A 95 0.82 -1.38 -2.90
CA MET A 95 -0.42 -2.14 -3.02
C MET A 95 -0.19 -3.56 -2.50
N LEU A 96 -0.88 -3.91 -1.41
CA LEU A 96 -0.83 -5.21 -0.75
C LEU A 96 -2.18 -5.92 -0.94
N GLY A 97 -2.17 -7.02 -1.69
CA GLY A 97 -3.30 -7.91 -1.87
C GLY A 97 -3.22 -9.12 -0.95
N TYR A 98 -4.10 -9.17 0.03
CA TYR A 98 -4.23 -10.29 0.97
C TYR A 98 -5.15 -11.35 0.39
N GLU A 99 -4.65 -12.58 0.30
CA GLU A 99 -5.48 -13.76 0.07
C GLU A 99 -6.18 -14.20 1.38
N PRO A 100 -7.32 -14.91 1.31
CA PRO A 100 -7.97 -15.50 2.47
C PRO A 100 -6.98 -16.27 3.34
N SER A 101 -6.99 -16.03 4.65
CA SER A 101 -6.07 -16.64 5.60
C SER A 101 -6.67 -16.72 7.00
N ALA A 102 -6.42 -17.84 7.68
CA ALA A 102 -6.79 -18.03 9.08
C ALA A 102 -5.83 -17.33 10.07
N ILE A 103 -4.74 -16.73 9.59
CA ILE A 103 -3.77 -16.01 10.42
C ILE A 103 -4.34 -14.66 10.84
N LYS A 104 -4.68 -14.55 12.13
CA LYS A 104 -5.20 -13.30 12.72
C LYS A 104 -4.13 -12.22 12.70
N SER A 105 -4.45 -11.10 12.06
CA SER A 105 -3.55 -9.96 11.90
C SER A 105 -4.29 -8.63 11.87
N GLU A 106 -3.58 -7.56 12.19
CA GLU A 106 -4.02 -6.18 12.06
C GLU A 106 -3.05 -5.41 11.16
N LEU A 107 -3.56 -4.35 10.54
CA LEU A 107 -2.76 -3.38 9.82
C LEU A 107 -2.95 -2.02 10.48
N HIS A 108 -1.85 -1.39 10.86
CA HIS A 108 -1.87 -0.06 11.46
C HIS A 108 -1.23 0.90 10.46
N ILE A 109 -1.88 2.03 10.21
CA ILE A 109 -1.38 3.10 9.34
C ILE A 109 -1.23 4.35 10.19
N ALA A 110 -0.06 4.98 10.21
CA ALA A 110 0.19 6.20 10.96
C ALA A 110 0.49 7.36 10.01
N ASP A 111 -0.24 8.47 10.16
CA ASP A 111 0.02 9.68 9.39
C ASP A 111 1.20 10.45 10.01
N TYR A 112 2.39 10.20 9.47
CA TYR A 112 3.61 10.84 9.97
C TYR A 112 3.73 12.31 9.59
N TYR A 113 2.98 12.80 8.60
CA TYR A 113 2.96 14.24 8.28
C TYR A 113 2.13 15.00 9.30
N THR A 114 0.97 14.47 9.68
CA THR A 114 0.16 15.06 10.75
C THR A 114 0.93 15.03 12.08
N TYR A 115 1.56 13.89 12.41
CA TYR A 115 2.47 13.81 13.55
C TYR A 115 3.58 14.87 13.48
N ALA A 116 4.26 15.00 12.33
CA ALA A 116 5.36 15.95 12.20
C ALA A 116 4.92 17.41 12.38
N ASN A 117 3.77 17.77 11.82
CA ASN A 117 3.22 19.13 11.94
C ASN A 117 2.81 19.48 13.38
N GLU A 118 2.43 18.50 14.19
CA GLU A 118 2.05 18.70 15.60
C GLU A 118 3.23 18.61 16.56
N ALA A 119 4.22 17.76 16.25
CA ALA A 119 5.34 17.45 17.14
C ALA A 119 6.56 18.37 16.97
N PHE A 120 6.71 19.03 15.82
CA PHE A 120 7.88 19.87 15.52
C PHE A 120 7.47 21.31 15.24
N GLU A 121 8.31 22.26 15.68
CA GLU A 121 8.08 23.70 15.45
C GLU A 121 8.29 24.09 13.98
N ALA A 122 9.13 23.35 13.23
CA ALA A 122 9.38 23.54 11.80
C ALA A 122 9.34 22.21 11.02
N PRO A 123 8.55 22.09 9.94
CA PRO A 123 8.47 20.87 9.13
C PRO A 123 9.79 20.41 8.50
N GLU A 124 10.71 21.34 8.20
CA GLU A 124 12.03 21.04 7.63
C GLU A 124 12.90 20.17 8.54
N ASP A 125 12.76 20.31 9.85
CA ASP A 125 13.54 19.52 10.81
C ASP A 125 13.15 18.04 10.78
N TYR A 126 11.87 17.75 10.54
CA TYR A 126 11.41 16.38 10.38
C TYR A 126 11.84 15.78 9.04
N PHE A 127 11.80 16.54 7.95
CA PHE A 127 12.22 16.05 6.62
C PHE A 127 13.69 15.65 6.58
N ASN A 128 14.56 16.45 7.20
CA ASN A 128 15.99 16.19 7.25
C ASN A 128 16.36 15.00 8.13
N ASN A 129 15.55 14.68 9.13
CA ASN A 129 15.78 13.60 10.08
C ASN A 129 14.88 12.37 9.87
N PHE A 130 14.07 12.35 8.80
CA PHE A 130 13.13 11.28 8.55
C PHE A 130 13.84 9.92 8.46
N SER A 131 13.33 8.95 9.22
CA SER A 131 13.75 7.56 9.10
C SER A 131 12.63 6.73 8.49
N PRO A 132 12.90 5.95 7.43
CA PRO A 132 11.91 5.05 6.84
C PRO A 132 11.38 3.98 7.81
N VAL A 133 12.09 3.72 8.89
CA VAL A 133 11.63 2.85 9.99
C VAL A 133 11.51 3.71 11.24
N PHE A 134 10.33 3.75 11.82
CA PHE A 134 10.10 4.47 13.07
C PHE A 134 10.79 3.73 14.23
N LYS A 135 11.74 4.39 14.88
CA LYS A 135 12.57 3.82 15.96
C LYS A 135 12.25 4.38 17.34
N ASP A 136 11.46 5.45 17.40
CA ASP A 136 11.11 6.12 18.64
C ASP A 136 9.97 5.40 19.37
N ASN A 137 9.54 5.97 20.49
CA ASN A 137 8.42 5.47 21.28
C ASN A 137 7.12 5.51 20.46
N GLU A 138 6.62 4.35 20.02
CA GLU A 138 5.38 4.23 19.22
C GLU A 138 4.16 4.91 19.87
N ASN A 139 4.17 5.14 21.19
CA ASN A 139 3.07 5.81 21.88
C ASN A 139 2.80 7.23 21.34
N VAL A 140 3.83 7.91 20.80
CA VAL A 140 3.66 9.25 20.21
C VAL A 140 2.85 9.21 18.91
N LEU A 141 2.80 8.06 18.23
CA LEU A 141 2.02 7.88 17.01
C LEU A 141 0.56 7.52 17.28
N LEU A 142 0.19 7.12 18.51
CA LEU A 142 -1.16 6.65 18.85
C LEU A 142 -2.30 7.59 18.40
N PRO A 143 -2.20 8.92 18.52
CA PRO A 143 -3.25 9.83 18.05
C PRO A 143 -3.42 9.81 16.52
N PHE A 144 -2.39 9.41 15.79
CA PHE A 144 -2.31 9.47 14.33
C PHE A 144 -2.49 8.09 13.67
N ILE A 145 -2.78 7.04 14.45
CA ILE A 145 -2.90 5.67 13.96
C ILE A 145 -4.36 5.33 13.60
N SER A 146 -4.55 4.94 12.34
CA SER A 146 -5.73 4.20 11.87
C SER A 146 -5.49 2.69 12.00
N LYS A 147 -6.31 2.00 12.80
CA LYS A 147 -6.27 0.54 12.95
C LYS A 147 -7.26 -0.15 12.02
N LEU A 148 -6.75 -1.00 11.15
CA LEU A 148 -7.53 -1.82 10.23
C LEU A 148 -7.49 -3.27 10.70
N LYS A 149 -8.64 -3.76 11.14
CA LYS A 149 -8.80 -5.19 11.42
C LYS A 149 -9.04 -5.92 10.09
N LEU A 150 -8.22 -6.91 9.80
CA LEU A 150 -8.48 -7.88 8.73
C LEU A 150 -9.47 -8.92 9.29
N VAL A 151 -10.73 -8.51 9.49
CA VAL A 151 -11.72 -9.27 10.28
C VAL A 151 -12.24 -10.50 9.54
N ASN A 152 -12.22 -10.51 8.20
CA ASN A 152 -12.83 -11.59 7.44
C ASN A 152 -11.77 -12.46 6.77
N MET A 153 -11.49 -13.61 7.40
CA MET A 153 -10.52 -14.61 6.96
C MET A 153 -10.87 -15.22 5.60
N ASP A 154 -12.11 -15.06 5.14
CA ASP A 154 -12.62 -15.68 3.92
C ASP A 154 -12.59 -14.75 2.69
N ASN A 155 -12.20 -13.48 2.87
CA ASN A 155 -12.23 -12.49 1.79
C ASN A 155 -10.84 -12.14 1.30
N TYR A 156 -10.73 -11.96 -0.02
CA TYR A 156 -9.63 -11.21 -0.61
C TYR A 156 -9.75 -9.72 -0.24
N SER A 157 -8.63 -9.07 0.03
CA SER A 157 -8.61 -7.63 0.26
C SER A 157 -7.36 -6.96 -0.30
N ILE A 158 -7.50 -5.72 -0.75
CA ILE A 158 -6.38 -4.89 -1.22
C ILE A 158 -6.24 -3.72 -0.27
N LEU A 159 -5.05 -3.52 0.28
CA LEU A 159 -4.65 -2.29 0.94
C LEU A 159 -3.77 -1.50 -0.03
N ILE A 160 -4.10 -0.24 -0.26
CA ILE A 160 -3.28 0.68 -1.05
C ILE A 160 -2.83 1.78 -0.11
N ILE A 161 -1.53 2.06 -0.09
CA ILE A 161 -0.88 2.99 0.83
C ILE A 161 -0.03 3.95 0.02
N ASN A 162 -0.06 5.23 0.38
CA ASN A 162 0.94 6.16 -0.11
C ASN A 162 2.26 5.89 0.61
N ASN A 163 3.22 5.35 -0.14
CA ASN A 163 4.52 4.91 0.36
C ASN A 163 5.62 5.94 0.01
N SER A 164 5.23 7.18 -0.29
CA SER A 164 6.19 8.26 -0.54
C SER A 164 6.96 8.57 0.74
N SER A 165 8.22 8.96 0.62
CA SER A 165 9.01 9.52 1.72
C SER A 165 8.84 11.04 1.77
N PRO A 166 8.96 11.68 2.94
CA PRO A 166 8.88 13.13 3.01
C PRO A 166 10.13 13.78 2.43
N LYS A 167 9.94 14.46 1.30
CA LYS A 167 10.95 15.29 0.61
C LYS A 167 10.29 16.57 0.11
N SER A 168 11.08 17.60 -0.21
CA SER A 168 10.56 18.88 -0.71
C SER A 168 9.86 18.76 -2.07
N ASP A 169 10.34 17.86 -2.93
CA ASP A 169 9.97 17.83 -4.36
C ASP A 169 9.00 16.69 -4.70
N VAL A 170 8.15 16.30 -3.74
CA VAL A 170 7.15 15.24 -3.92
C VAL A 170 5.74 15.81 -4.03
N ASP A 171 4.99 15.29 -4.99
CA ASP A 171 3.60 15.64 -5.26
C ASP A 171 2.62 15.11 -4.21
N THR A 172 2.97 14.05 -3.46
CA THR A 172 2.03 13.36 -2.57
C THR A 172 2.62 13.02 -1.22
N LEU A 173 1.76 13.00 -0.19
CA LEU A 173 2.16 12.79 1.20
C LEU A 173 1.95 11.32 1.60
N GLY A 174 3.05 10.63 1.90
CA GLY A 174 3.04 9.25 2.39
C GLY A 174 2.53 9.09 3.82
N VAL A 175 2.50 7.83 4.27
CA VAL A 175 2.14 7.40 5.64
C VAL A 175 3.01 6.20 6.04
N PHE A 176 3.17 5.96 7.34
CA PHE A 176 3.79 4.74 7.84
C PHE A 176 2.77 3.61 7.84
N HIS A 177 3.24 2.38 7.66
CA HIS A 177 2.42 1.19 7.83
C HIS A 177 3.10 0.15 8.72
N LYS A 178 2.29 -0.68 9.37
CA LYS A 178 2.71 -1.75 10.26
C LYS A 178 1.78 -2.94 10.13
N ALA A 179 2.34 -4.13 9.92
CA ALA A 179 1.62 -5.38 10.05
C ALA A 179 1.82 -5.93 11.47
N LEU A 180 0.72 -6.17 12.19
CA LEU A 180 0.73 -6.82 13.50
C LEU A 180 0.17 -8.23 13.36
N ILE A 181 1.02 -9.24 13.56
CA ILE A 181 0.59 -10.64 13.58
C ILE A 181 0.22 -11.00 15.02
N ILE A 182 -1.04 -11.37 15.24
CA ILE A 182 -1.56 -11.68 16.58
C ILE A 182 -1.05 -13.05 17.04
N ASN A 183 -1.28 -14.08 16.21
CA ASN A 183 -0.80 -15.44 16.44
C ASN A 183 -0.22 -16.00 15.14
N LYS A 184 1.03 -16.46 15.19
CA LYS A 184 1.66 -17.18 14.07
C LYS A 184 1.20 -18.64 14.07
N ASP A 185 1.07 -19.22 12.89
CA ASP A 185 0.82 -20.65 12.69
C ASP A 185 1.62 -21.09 11.45
N LEU A 186 2.77 -21.70 11.69
CA LEU A 186 3.72 -22.09 10.63
C LEU A 186 3.20 -23.23 9.75
N ASN A 187 2.06 -23.83 10.10
CA ASN A 187 1.38 -24.86 9.29
C ASN A 187 0.34 -24.26 8.33
N LYS A 188 0.14 -22.94 8.37
CA LYS A 188 -0.78 -22.21 7.51
C LYS A 188 -0.05 -21.11 6.79
N ASN A 189 -0.61 -20.67 5.67
CA ASN A 189 -0.03 -19.57 4.89
C ASN A 189 -0.81 -18.28 5.11
N ARG A 190 -0.10 -17.15 5.11
CA ARG A 190 -0.69 -15.80 4.96
C ARG A 190 -0.09 -15.14 3.73
N ILE A 191 -0.64 -15.51 2.57
CA ILE A 191 -0.12 -15.05 1.28
C ILE A 191 -0.47 -13.59 1.06
N VAL A 192 0.56 -12.79 0.80
CA VAL A 192 0.46 -11.38 0.43
C VAL A 192 1.04 -11.21 -0.97
N ASN A 193 0.22 -10.67 -1.87
CA ASN A 193 0.58 -10.21 -3.19
C ASN A 193 1.03 -8.74 -3.06
N SER A 194 2.28 -8.40 -3.36
CA SER A 194 2.83 -7.05 -3.13
C SER A 194 3.32 -6.39 -4.40
N MET A 195 2.91 -5.13 -4.59
CA MET A 195 3.36 -4.24 -5.64
C MET A 195 3.84 -2.93 -5.00
N VAL A 196 5.14 -2.63 -5.10
CA VAL A 196 5.64 -1.27 -4.87
C VAL A 196 5.75 -0.61 -6.22
N LEU A 197 5.13 0.55 -6.35
CA LEU A 197 4.99 1.30 -7.57
C LEU A 197 5.73 2.63 -7.42
N ASN A 198 6.84 2.79 -8.15
CA ASN A 198 7.51 4.07 -8.23
C ASN A 198 6.70 5.03 -9.10
N VAL A 199 6.65 6.30 -8.69
CA VAL A 199 6.12 7.37 -9.52
C VAL A 199 7.25 7.86 -10.41
N VAL A 200 7.14 7.60 -11.72
CA VAL A 200 8.19 7.87 -12.71
C VAL A 200 7.70 8.81 -13.79
N SER A 201 8.62 9.38 -14.58
CA SER A 201 8.22 10.23 -15.70
C SER A 201 7.35 9.47 -16.69
N ARG A 202 6.39 10.15 -17.31
CA ARG A 202 5.45 9.55 -18.27
C ARG A 202 6.17 8.78 -19.39
N ASP A 203 7.27 9.34 -19.88
CA ASP A 203 8.00 8.84 -21.05
C ASP A 203 9.10 7.84 -20.70
N GLN A 204 9.34 7.55 -19.42
CA GLN A 204 10.33 6.56 -19.00
C GLN A 204 10.00 5.17 -19.58
N VAL A 205 10.97 4.49 -20.18
CA VAL A 205 10.79 3.10 -20.62
C VAL A 205 10.78 2.17 -19.41
N THR A 206 9.86 1.20 -19.38
CA THR A 206 9.62 0.33 -18.22
C THR A 206 9.35 -1.12 -18.64
N GLU A 207 9.66 -2.08 -17.78
CA GLU A 207 9.45 -3.52 -18.01
C GLU A 207 8.11 -4.04 -17.45
N ASP A 208 7.13 -3.15 -17.28
CA ASP A 208 5.90 -3.44 -16.56
C ASP A 208 5.13 -4.64 -17.13
N GLU A 209 5.00 -4.75 -18.45
CA GLU A 209 4.26 -5.86 -19.09
C GLU A 209 4.91 -7.22 -18.82
N GLN A 210 6.25 -7.31 -18.88
CA GLN A 210 6.98 -8.54 -18.59
C GLN A 210 6.82 -8.95 -17.13
N ARG A 211 6.87 -7.98 -16.21
CA ARG A 211 6.67 -8.20 -14.76
C ARG A 211 5.24 -8.66 -14.48
N GLU A 212 4.23 -8.03 -15.09
CA GLU A 212 2.82 -8.40 -14.97
C GLU A 212 2.57 -9.84 -15.45
N ASN A 213 3.11 -10.21 -16.62
CA ASN A 213 2.99 -11.57 -17.15
C ASN A 213 3.63 -12.61 -16.22
N SER A 214 4.81 -12.31 -15.70
CA SER A 214 5.50 -13.21 -14.75
C SER A 214 4.70 -13.35 -13.45
N PHE A 215 4.17 -12.24 -12.93
CA PHE A 215 3.41 -12.20 -11.69
C PHE A 215 2.07 -12.93 -11.77
N LEU A 216 1.37 -12.85 -12.91
CA LEU A 216 0.11 -13.57 -13.11
C LEU A 216 0.31 -15.09 -13.18
N ASN A 217 1.41 -15.53 -13.80
CA ASN A 217 1.62 -16.95 -14.12
C ASN A 217 2.50 -17.69 -13.12
N THR A 218 3.11 -17.00 -12.16
CA THR A 218 3.95 -17.65 -11.15
C THR A 218 3.13 -18.30 -10.02
N ASN A 219 3.60 -19.45 -9.54
CA ASN A 219 3.14 -20.07 -8.29
C ASN A 219 4.14 -19.87 -7.15
N LEU A 220 5.26 -19.17 -7.39
CA LEU A 220 6.28 -18.92 -6.39
C LEU A 220 5.71 -18.03 -5.27
N ILE A 221 6.00 -18.41 -4.04
CA ILE A 221 5.71 -17.65 -2.82
C ILE A 221 7.04 -17.57 -2.06
N SER A 222 7.56 -16.36 -1.90
CA SER A 222 8.76 -16.12 -1.10
C SER A 222 8.45 -16.36 0.39
N LYS A 223 9.43 -16.89 1.11
CA LYS A 223 9.36 -17.06 2.57
C LYS A 223 9.95 -15.87 3.29
#